data_AF-A0A1A0HC72-F1
#
_entry.id   AF-A0A1A0HC72-F1
#
_cell.length_a   1.000
_cell.length_b   1.000
_cell.length_c   1.000
_cell.angle_alpha   90.00
_cell.angle_beta   90.00
_cell.angle_gamma   90.00
#
_symmetry.space_group_name_H-M   'P 1'
#
loop_
_entity.id
_entity.type
_entity.pdbx_description
1 polymer ?
#
loop_
_entity_poly.entity_id
_entity_poly.type
_entity_poly.pdbx_seq_one_letter_code
_entity_poly.pdbx_strand_id
1 'polypeptide(L)'
;MTQISQTALQNLDESSRKEILQFIESENSKSKVQMSIHNFTDLCFKKCNENVPIATSTLSKPEERCLSNCLNRFLDTNIKVVQALQGQK
;
A
#
# COMPACT_ATOMS: atom_id res chain seq x y z
N MET A 1 -8.22 -9.90 -5.07
CA MET A 1 -8.03 -10.39 -3.69
C MET A 1 -8.60 -11.78 -3.60
N THR A 2 -7.83 -12.74 -3.09
CA THR A 2 -8.21 -14.14 -2.94
C THR A 2 -9.27 -14.28 -1.86
N GLN A 3 -10.55 -14.28 -2.25
CA GLN A 3 -11.65 -14.57 -1.33
C GLN A 3 -11.74 -16.09 -1.17
N ILE A 4 -11.23 -16.61 -0.05
CA ILE A 4 -11.44 -18.01 0.34
C ILE A 4 -12.85 -18.13 0.93
N SER A 5 -13.62 -19.09 0.44
CA SER A 5 -14.99 -19.34 0.92
C SER A 5 -14.99 -19.74 2.40
N GLN A 6 -15.83 -19.08 3.19
CA GLN A 6 -15.99 -19.36 4.62
C GLN A 6 -16.44 -20.80 4.89
N THR A 7 -17.16 -21.40 3.94
CA THR A 7 -17.56 -22.82 3.98
C THR A 7 -16.36 -23.76 3.85
N ALA A 8 -15.33 -23.38 3.09
CA ALA A 8 -14.11 -24.18 2.95
C ALA A 8 -13.30 -24.22 4.26
N LEU A 9 -13.32 -23.13 5.04
CA LEU A 9 -12.65 -23.05 6.35
C LEU A 9 -13.31 -23.92 7.42
N GLN A 10 -14.63 -24.13 7.34
CA GLN A 10 -15.39 -24.94 8.30
C GLN A 10 -15.16 -26.45 8.13
N ASN A 11 -14.82 -26.88 6.91
CA ASN A 11 -14.58 -28.30 6.60
C ASN A 11 -13.15 -28.77 6.96
N LEU A 12 -12.30 -27.88 7.49
CA LEU A 12 -10.94 -28.20 7.92
C LEU A 12 -10.91 -28.64 9.38
N ASP A 13 -9.96 -29.52 9.70
CA ASP A 13 -9.57 -29.81 11.08
C ASP A 13 -8.99 -28.57 11.78
N GLU A 14 -8.95 -28.59 13.11
CA GLU A 14 -8.59 -27.42 13.92
C GLU A 14 -7.15 -26.93 13.65
N SER A 15 -6.20 -27.86 13.43
CA SER A 15 -4.81 -27.52 13.15
C SER A 15 -4.68 -26.81 11.80
N SER A 16 -5.23 -27.43 10.75
CA SER A 16 -5.23 -26.87 9.39
C SER A 16 -5.95 -25.52 9.32
N ARG A 17 -7.05 -25.36 10.06
CA ARG A 17 -7.78 -24.08 10.14
C ARG A 17 -6.91 -22.99 10.76
N LYS A 18 -6.19 -23.28 11.83
CA LYS A 18 -5.31 -22.32 12.50
C LYS A 18 -4.17 -21.87 11.59
N GLU A 19 -3.52 -22.81 10.90
CA GLU A 19 -2.44 -22.51 9.95
C GLU A 19 -2.94 -21.65 8.78
N ILE A 20 -4.11 -21.97 8.21
CA ILE A 20 -4.69 -21.22 7.11
C ILE A 20 -5.10 -19.80 7.56
N LEU A 21 -5.65 -19.64 8.77
CA LEU A 21 -5.95 -18.30 9.30
C LEU A 21 -4.70 -17.44 9.46
N GLN A 22 -3.60 -18.01 9.96
CA GLN A 22 -2.31 -17.31 10.06
C GLN A 22 -1.76 -16.94 8.67
N PHE A 23 -1.85 -17.87 7.72
CA PHE A 23 -1.46 -17.61 6.33
C PHE A 23 -2.29 -16.47 5.72
N ILE A 24 -3.61 -16.51 5.86
CA ILE A 24 -4.52 -15.48 5.36
C ILE A 24 -4.20 -14.11 5.96
N GLU A 25 -3.91 -14.03 7.26
CA GLU A 25 -3.54 -12.77 7.90
C GLU A 25 -2.25 -12.20 7.28
N SER A 26 -1.24 -13.05 7.08
CA SER A 26 0.02 -12.68 6.42
C SER A 26 -0.21 -12.19 4.99
N GLU A 27 -0.99 -12.94 4.19
CA GLU A 27 -1.28 -12.57 2.79
C GLU A 27 -2.14 -11.30 2.69
N ASN A 28 -3.08 -11.09 3.61
CA ASN A 28 -3.84 -9.85 3.68
C ASN A 28 -2.95 -8.65 4.01
N SER A 29 -2.00 -8.81 4.93
CA SER A 29 -1.01 -7.78 5.25
C SER A 29 -0.17 -7.42 4.01
N LYS A 30 0.35 -8.43 3.31
CA LYS A 30 1.09 -8.24 2.05
C LYS A 30 0.24 -7.54 0.99
N SER A 31 -1.02 -7.96 0.82
CA SER A 31 -1.94 -7.37 -0.14
C SER A 31 -2.21 -5.88 0.15
N LYS A 32 -2.38 -5.50 1.42
CA LYS A 32 -2.53 -4.09 1.82
C LYS A 32 -1.30 -3.26 1.46
N VAL A 33 -0.10 -3.79 1.69
CA VAL A 33 1.15 -3.12 1.30
C VAL A 33 1.24 -2.97 -0.21
N GLN A 34 0.94 -4.03 -0.98
CA GLN A 34 0.95 -3.98 -2.45
C GLN A 34 -0.05 -2.95 -3.00
N MET A 35 -1.27 -2.91 -2.49
CA MET A 35 -2.26 -1.89 -2.87
C MET A 35 -1.76 -0.47 -2.56
N SER A 36 -1.11 -0.29 -1.41
CA SER A 36 -0.51 1.01 -1.05
C SER A 36 0.61 1.41 -2.00
N ILE A 37 1.48 0.46 -2.38
CA ILE A 37 2.55 0.67 -3.37
C ILE A 37 1.95 1.10 -4.72
N HIS A 38 0.93 0.40 -5.21
CA HIS A 38 0.27 0.76 -6.47
C HIS A 38 -0.36 2.15 -6.41
N ASN A 39 -1.07 2.47 -5.32
CA ASN A 39 -1.71 3.77 -5.14
C ASN A 39 -0.67 4.91 -5.11
N PHE A 40 0.42 4.74 -4.35
CA PHE A 40 1.47 5.77 -4.26
C PHE A 40 2.25 5.90 -5.56
N THR A 41 2.50 4.79 -6.25
CA THR A 41 3.13 4.80 -7.57
C THR A 41 2.28 5.60 -8.56
N ASP A 42 0.99 5.31 -8.67
CA ASP A 42 0.09 6.03 -9.59
C ASP A 42 0.00 7.52 -9.26
N LEU A 43 -0.21 7.85 -7.97
CA LEU A 43 -0.33 9.24 -7.50
C LEU A 43 0.96 10.03 -7.74
N CYS A 44 2.09 9.51 -7.28
CA CYS A 44 3.35 10.24 -7.30
C CYS A 44 3.97 10.26 -8.69
N PHE A 45 3.79 9.22 -9.49
CA PHE A 45 4.24 9.24 -10.88
C PHE A 45 3.56 10.35 -11.67
N LYS A 46 2.22 10.47 -11.56
CA LYS A 46 1.46 11.56 -12.18
C LYS A 46 1.95 12.93 -11.71
N LYS A 47 2.11 13.14 -10.41
CA LYS A 47 2.56 14.43 -9.85
C LYS A 47 3.99 14.82 -10.26
N CYS A 48 4.90 13.86 -10.33
CA CYS A 48 6.30 14.12 -10.60
C CYS A 48 6.64 14.19 -12.08
N ASN A 49 5.80 13.60 -12.95
CA ASN A 49 6.09 13.46 -14.38
C ASN A 49 5.03 14.10 -15.29
N GLU A 50 4.02 14.80 -14.76
CA GLU A 50 2.92 15.41 -15.55
C GLU A 50 3.42 16.21 -16.77
N ASN A 51 4.54 16.94 -16.61
CA ASN A 51 5.12 17.80 -17.63
C ASN A 51 6.61 17.50 -17.88
N VAL A 52 7.05 16.27 -17.58
CA VAL A 52 8.45 15.85 -17.72
C VAL A 52 8.52 14.77 -18.81
N PRO A 53 9.35 14.95 -19.87
CA PRO A 53 9.55 13.90 -20.87
C PRO A 53 10.25 12.69 -20.24
N ILE A 54 9.67 11.50 -20.40
CA ILE A 54 10.31 10.24 -19.99
C ILE A 54 11.41 9.92 -21.02
N ALA A 55 12.65 10.27 -20.68
CA ALA A 55 13.78 10.14 -21.59
C ALA A 55 14.53 8.80 -21.44
N THR A 56 14.43 8.15 -20.28
CA THR A 56 15.18 6.93 -19.94
C THR A 56 14.29 5.89 -19.26
N SER A 57 14.71 4.62 -19.28
CA SER A 57 14.05 3.52 -18.55
C SER A 57 14.34 3.53 -17.04
N THR A 58 15.29 4.35 -16.60
CA THR A 58 15.65 4.54 -15.19
C THR A 58 15.19 5.90 -14.72
N LEU A 59 14.94 6.04 -13.41
CA LEU A 59 14.67 7.33 -12.79
C LEU A 59 15.94 8.19 -12.78
N SER A 60 15.79 9.45 -13.17
CA SER A 60 16.77 10.49 -12.98
C SER A 60 16.78 10.99 -11.54
N LYS A 61 17.87 11.61 -11.10
CA LYS A 61 17.99 12.15 -9.73
C LYS A 61 16.84 13.12 -9.33
N PRO A 62 16.34 14.01 -10.22
CA PRO A 62 15.18 14.83 -9.92
C PRO A 62 13.89 14.03 -9.73
N GLU A 63 13.65 13.00 -10.55
CA GLU A 63 12.46 12.13 -10.44
C GLU A 63 12.48 11.34 -9.13
N GLU A 64 13.61 10.72 -8.78
CA GLU A 64 13.78 9.99 -7.51
C GLU A 64 13.50 10.89 -6.29
N ARG A 65 14.03 12.12 -6.32
CA ARG A 65 13.80 13.11 -5.27
C ARG A 65 12.33 13.51 -5.18
N CYS A 66 11.69 13.77 -6.32
CA CYS A 66 10.28 14.13 -6.35
C CYS A 66 9.40 12.99 -5.80
N LEU A 67 9.61 11.76 -6.26
CA LEU A 67 8.84 10.59 -5.83
C LEU A 67 8.98 10.35 -4.32
N SER A 68 10.21 10.42 -3.80
CA SER A 68 10.48 10.29 -2.35
C SER A 68 9.78 11.37 -1.54
N ASN A 69 9.84 12.62 -1.99
CA ASN A 69 9.15 13.74 -1.33
C ASN A 69 7.63 13.59 -1.41
N CYS A 70 7.09 13.20 -2.56
CA CYS A 70 5.65 12.99 -2.75
C CYS A 70 5.09 11.97 -1.75
N LEU A 71 5.75 10.81 -1.63
CA LEU A 71 5.35 9.79 -0.67
C LEU A 71 5.42 10.30 0.77
N ASN A 72 6.55 10.89 1.17
CA ASN A 72 6.73 11.41 2.53
C ASN A 72 5.67 12.46 2.88
N ARG A 73 5.41 13.42 1.99
CA ARG A 73 4.39 14.45 2.18
C ARG A 73 2.98 13.88 2.28
N PHE A 74 2.67 12.84 1.50
CA PHE A 74 1.39 12.15 1.63
C PHE A 74 1.25 11.52 3.01
N LEU A 75 2.26 10.78 3.49
CA LEU A 75 2.24 10.13 4.80
C LEU A 75 2.14 11.15 5.94
N ASP A 76 2.94 12.22 5.89
CA ASP A 76 2.88 13.32 6.87
C ASP A 76 1.49 13.94 6.95
N THR A 77 0.87 14.18 5.78
CA THR A 77 -0.48 14.74 5.70
C THR A 77 -1.51 13.78 6.27
N ASN A 78 -1.41 12.48 5.98
CA ASN A 78 -2.32 11.47 6.52
C ASN A 78 -2.23 11.41 8.05
N ILE A 79 -1.03 11.42 8.61
CA ILE A 79 -0.82 11.45 10.06
C ILE A 79 -1.47 12.70 10.65
N LYS A 80 -1.28 13.87 10.03
CA LYS A 80 -1.88 15.12 10.49
C LYS A 80 -3.41 15.12 10.43
N VAL A 81 -3.98 14.57 9.37
CA VAL A 81 -5.44 14.40 9.26
C VAL A 81 -5.96 13.48 10.35
N VAL A 82 -5.31 12.34 10.60
CA VAL A 82 -5.71 11.40 11.66
C VAL A 82 -5.60 12.05 13.04
N GLN A 83 -4.52 12.77 13.34
CA GLN A 83 -4.36 13.50 14.59
C GLN A 83 -5.48 14.53 14.80
N ALA A 84 -5.81 15.28 13.75
CA ALA A 84 -6.89 16.26 13.80
C ALA A 84 -8.26 15.60 14.06
N LEU A 85 -8.53 14.45 13.42
CA LEU A 85 -9.76 13.68 13.65
C LEU A 85 -9.84 13.08 15.06
N GLN A 86 -8.69 12.72 15.64
CA GLN A 86 -8.60 12.22 17.02
C GLN A 86 -8.67 13.34 18.07
N GLY A 87 -8.82 14.60 17.66
CA GLY A 87 -8.91 15.75 18.57
C GLY A 87 -7.59 16.12 19.24
N GLN A 88 -6.47 15.56 18.78
CA GLN A 88 -5.12 15.96 19.20
C GLN A 88 -4.72 17.21 18.41
N LYS A 89 -4.90 18.38 19.02
CA LYS A 89 -4.36 19.65 18.51
C LYS A 89 -2.88 19.80 18.88
#